data_AF-A0A8T5E9Z9-F1
#
_entry.id   AF-A0A8T5E9Z9-F1
#
_cell.length_a   1.000
_cell.length_b   1.000
_cell.length_c   1.000
_cell.angle_alpha   90.00
_cell.angle_beta   90.00
_cell.angle_gamma   90.00
#
_symmetry.space_group_name_H-M   'P 1'
#
loop_
_entity.id
_entity.type
_entity.pdbx_description
1 polymer ?
#
loop_
_entity_poly.entity_id
_entity_poly.type
_entity_poly.pdbx_seq_one_letter_code
_entity_poly.pdbx_strand_id
1 'polypeptide(L)'
;MNFILEILMLLFACTGIIFGVILAMIAPEELSSGKKYFLLMKRVLFIILFFFVNYLLYIAENYVLIIVFSILAIILFVIELTIWKKAYEIANYVIFLIPYFFVLGSNNKMILATMIFIYGLPTGTLIKRKLENV
;
A
#
# COMPACT_ATOMS: atom_id res chain seq x y z
N MET A 1 19.33 13.76 -7.21
CA MET A 1 19.52 12.64 -6.26
C MET A 1 19.99 11.43 -7.04
N ASN A 2 20.75 10.51 -6.43
CA ASN A 2 21.24 9.32 -7.13
C ASN A 2 20.07 8.40 -7.48
N PHE A 3 19.85 8.14 -8.78
CA PHE A 3 18.79 7.26 -9.29
C PHE A 3 18.78 5.89 -8.60
N ILE A 4 19.97 5.36 -8.26
CA ILE A 4 20.11 4.07 -7.55
C ILE A 4 19.40 4.11 -6.19
N LEU A 5 19.51 5.22 -5.44
CA LEU A 5 18.85 5.36 -4.14
C LEU A 5 17.33 5.40 -4.28
N GLU A 6 16.80 5.99 -5.35
CA GLU A 6 15.36 6.02 -5.62
C GLU A 6 14.81 4.62 -5.88
N ILE A 7 15.52 3.82 -6.68
CA ILE A 7 15.17 2.43 -6.93
C ILE A 7 15.25 1.60 -5.64
N LEU A 8 16.29 1.79 -4.83
CA LEU A 8 16.43 1.09 -3.55
C LEU A 8 15.29 1.43 -2.58
N MET A 9 14.85 2.68 -2.52
CA MET A 9 13.70 3.09 -1.71
C MET A 9 12.39 2.44 -2.19
N LEU A 10 12.19 2.34 -3.51
CA LEU A 10 11.01 1.69 -4.07
C LEU A 10 11.03 0.16 -3.82
N LEU A 11 12.20 -0.47 -3.95
CA LEU A 11 12.39 -1.88 -3.58
C LEU A 11 12.12 -2.11 -2.09
N PHE A 12 12.65 -1.24 -1.23
CA PHE A 12 12.36 -1.26 0.21
C PHE A 12 10.86 -1.17 0.46
N ALA A 13 10.14 -0.24 -0.16
CA ALA A 13 8.69 -0.14 -0.04
C ALA A 13 7.99 -1.48 -0.32
N CYS A 14 8.37 -2.14 -1.42
CA CYS A 14 7.84 -3.44 -1.84
C CYS A 14 8.07 -4.58 -0.82
N THR A 15 9.12 -4.50 -0.01
CA THR A 15 9.38 -5.53 1.03
C THR A 15 8.32 -5.58 2.12
N GLY A 16 7.50 -4.53 2.28
CA GLY A 16 6.41 -4.51 3.26
C GLY A 16 5.42 -5.66 3.07
N ILE A 17 5.04 -5.97 1.82
CA ILE A 17 4.18 -7.14 1.53
C ILE A 17 4.89 -8.45 1.91
N ILE A 18 6.18 -8.56 1.57
CA ILE A 18 6.96 -9.77 1.83
C ILE A 18 7.01 -10.04 3.34
N PHE A 19 7.34 -9.02 4.15
CA PHE A 19 7.33 -9.16 5.60
C PHE A 19 5.93 -9.40 6.16
N GLY A 20 4.89 -8.79 5.58
CA GLY A 20 3.51 -9.10 5.93
C GLY A 20 3.16 -10.59 5.74
N VAL A 21 3.61 -11.19 4.63
CA VAL A 21 3.45 -12.63 4.38
C VAL A 21 4.26 -13.47 5.38
N ILE A 22 5.52 -13.09 5.64
CA ILE A 22 6.37 -13.76 6.64
C ILE A 22 5.73 -13.73 8.03
N LEU A 23 5.16 -12.59 8.45
CA LEU A 23 4.45 -12.48 9.74
C LEU A 23 3.27 -13.48 9.80
N ALA A 24 2.52 -13.62 8.72
CA ALA A 24 1.45 -14.61 8.62
C ALA A 24 1.96 -16.07 8.57
N MET A 25 3.25 -16.31 8.29
CA MET A 25 3.88 -17.63 8.37
C MET A 25 4.35 -17.95 9.79
N ILE A 26 4.83 -16.96 10.53
CA ILE A 26 5.39 -17.14 11.86
C ILE A 26 4.29 -17.42 12.90
N ALA A 27 3.15 -16.72 12.81
CA ALA A 27 2.06 -16.83 13.78
C ALA A 27 0.68 -17.03 13.09
N PRO A 28 0.46 -18.18 12.41
CA PRO A 28 -0.80 -18.44 11.72
C PRO A 28 -2.01 -18.51 12.66
N GLU A 29 -1.83 -18.92 13.90
CA GLU A 29 -2.89 -19.05 14.90
C GLU A 29 -3.50 -17.68 15.25
N GLU A 30 -2.65 -16.64 15.37
CA GLU A 30 -3.06 -15.27 15.70
C GLU A 30 -3.82 -14.56 14.57
N LEU A 31 -3.67 -15.03 13.32
CA LEU A 31 -4.38 -14.45 12.17
C LEU A 31 -5.90 -14.65 12.28
N SER A 32 -6.32 -15.73 12.93
CA SER A 32 -7.73 -16.11 13.05
C SER A 32 -8.53 -15.02 13.76
N SER A 33 -8.08 -14.65 14.97
CA SER A 33 -8.61 -13.59 15.84
C SER A 33 -8.19 -12.18 15.39
N GLY A 34 -6.96 -12.03 14.86
CA GLY A 34 -6.38 -10.76 14.45
C GLY A 34 -6.99 -10.14 13.17
N LYS A 35 -7.75 -10.90 12.37
CA LYS A 35 -8.22 -10.46 11.04
C LYS A 35 -8.96 -9.14 11.03
N LYS A 36 -9.86 -8.91 11.99
CA LYS A 36 -10.63 -7.65 12.04
C LYS A 36 -9.69 -6.45 12.24
N TYR A 37 -8.66 -6.61 13.06
CA TYR A 37 -7.67 -5.57 13.34
C TYR A 37 -6.75 -5.34 12.14
N PHE A 38 -6.27 -6.39 11.47
CA PHE A 38 -5.49 -6.23 10.24
C PHE A 38 -6.28 -5.56 9.12
N LEU A 39 -7.56 -5.90 8.97
CA LEU A 39 -8.44 -5.26 7.99
C LEU A 39 -8.69 -3.79 8.32
N LEU A 40 -8.95 -3.47 9.59
CA LEU A 40 -9.12 -2.10 10.06
C LEU A 40 -7.84 -1.31 9.84
N MET A 41 -6.70 -1.84 10.25
CA MET A 41 -5.38 -1.23 10.08
C MET A 41 -5.09 -0.97 8.60
N LYS A 42 -5.34 -1.94 7.71
CA LYS A 42 -5.20 -1.77 6.26
C LYS A 42 -6.05 -0.60 5.76
N ARG A 43 -7.32 -0.53 6.14
CA ARG A 43 -8.23 0.53 5.68
C ARG A 43 -7.83 1.92 6.19
N VAL A 44 -7.43 2.02 7.46
CA VAL A 44 -6.94 3.27 8.04
C VAL A 44 -5.67 3.73 7.32
N LEU A 45 -4.71 2.81 7.13
CA LEU A 45 -3.48 3.11 6.41
C LEU A 45 -3.74 3.50 4.96
N PHE A 46 -4.69 2.85 4.27
CA PHE A 46 -5.10 3.23 2.93
C PHE A 46 -5.58 4.68 2.89
N ILE A 47 -6.47 5.08 3.81
CA ILE A 47 -7.01 6.45 3.87
C ILE A 47 -5.89 7.46 4.14
N ILE A 48 -5.01 7.17 5.11
CA ILE A 48 -3.87 8.05 5.43
C ILE A 48 -2.95 8.18 4.22
N LEU A 49 -2.60 7.07 3.57
CA LEU A 49 -1.72 7.05 2.40
C LEU A 49 -2.36 7.77 1.20
N PHE A 50 -3.68 7.61 1.01
CA PHE A 50 -4.45 8.28 -0.02
C PHE A 50 -4.38 9.81 0.11
N PHE A 51 -4.65 10.35 1.31
CA PHE A 51 -4.58 11.79 1.54
C PHE A 51 -3.14 12.29 1.46
N PHE A 52 -2.18 11.55 2.01
CA PHE A 52 -0.77 11.92 1.96
C PHE A 52 -0.24 12.00 0.53
N VAL A 53 -0.55 11.01 -0.32
CA VAL A 53 -0.15 11.03 -1.74
C VAL A 53 -0.78 12.20 -2.47
N ASN A 54 -2.08 12.45 -2.30
CA ASN A 54 -2.74 13.59 -2.94
C ASN A 54 -2.15 14.93 -2.48
N TYR A 55 -1.78 15.05 -1.20
CA TYR A 55 -1.07 16.22 -0.68
C TYR A 55 0.30 16.41 -1.33
N LEU A 56 1.09 15.35 -1.48
CA LEU A 56 2.40 15.42 -2.14
C LEU A 56 2.28 15.78 -3.63
N LEU A 57 1.27 15.25 -4.32
CA LEU A 57 1.00 15.59 -5.71
C LEU A 57 0.49 17.03 -5.87
N TYR A 58 -0.25 17.54 -4.90
CA TYR A 58 -0.70 18.94 -4.86
C TYR A 58 0.48 19.90 -4.73
N ILE A 59 1.42 19.61 -3.82
CA ILE A 59 2.67 20.40 -3.70
C ILE A 59 3.49 20.36 -4.98
N ALA A 60 3.46 19.24 -5.70
CA ALA A 60 4.12 19.10 -6.99
C ALA A 60 3.32 19.68 -8.17
N GLU A 61 2.19 20.35 -7.91
CA GLU A 61 1.31 20.99 -8.90
C GLU A 61 0.78 19.99 -9.98
N ASN A 62 0.75 18.69 -9.67
CA ASN A 62 0.36 17.63 -10.58
C ASN A 62 -1.15 17.31 -10.51
N TYR A 63 -2.00 18.30 -10.78
CA TYR A 63 -3.46 18.19 -10.60
C TYR A 63 -4.13 17.09 -11.44
N VAL A 64 -3.64 16.84 -12.66
CA VAL A 64 -4.17 15.75 -13.52
C VAL A 64 -3.96 14.40 -12.85
N LEU A 65 -2.77 14.18 -12.27
CA LEU A 65 -2.44 12.93 -11.60
C LEU A 65 -3.23 12.74 -10.31
N ILE A 66 -3.51 13.81 -9.55
CA ILE A 66 -4.41 13.79 -8.38
C ILE A 66 -5.76 13.21 -8.75
N ILE A 67 -6.37 13.72 -9.84
CA ILE A 67 -7.70 13.29 -10.28
C ILE A 67 -7.66 11.82 -10.71
N VAL A 68 -6.72 11.45 -11.59
CA VAL A 68 -6.58 10.09 -12.11
C VAL A 68 -6.31 9.09 -11.00
N PHE A 69 -5.32 9.38 -10.13
CA PHE A 69 -4.99 8.55 -8.98
C PHE A 69 -6.18 8.41 -8.04
N SER A 70 -6.86 9.51 -7.71
CA SER A 70 -7.98 9.49 -6.76
C SER A 70 -9.13 8.62 -7.25
N ILE A 71 -9.51 8.77 -8.53
CA ILE A 71 -10.57 7.95 -9.14
C ILE A 71 -10.18 6.47 -9.10
N LEU A 72 -8.97 6.13 -9.56
CA LEU A 72 -8.52 4.74 -9.60
C LEU A 72 -8.42 4.13 -8.19
N ALA A 73 -7.85 4.84 -7.23
CA ALA A 73 -7.70 4.38 -5.85
C ALA A 73 -9.06 4.17 -5.18
N ILE A 74 -10.02 5.09 -5.37
CA ILE A 74 -11.38 4.94 -4.84
C ILE A 74 -12.10 3.75 -5.49
N ILE A 75 -12.00 3.59 -6.81
CA ILE A 75 -12.61 2.45 -7.51
C ILE A 75 -12.04 1.12 -6.98
N LEU A 76 -10.72 0.99 -6.88
CA LEU A 76 -10.10 -0.22 -6.36
C LEU A 76 -10.44 -0.47 -4.88
N PHE A 77 -10.53 0.58 -4.07
CA PHE A 77 -10.95 0.47 -2.68
C PHE A 77 -12.40 -0.03 -2.56
N VAL A 78 -13.33 0.54 -3.35
CA VAL A 78 -14.73 0.10 -3.38
C VAL A 78 -14.84 -1.35 -3.86
N ILE A 79 -14.13 -1.71 -4.95
CA ILE A 79 -14.10 -3.09 -5.44
C ILE A 79 -13.58 -4.05 -4.38
N GLU A 80 -12.54 -3.68 -3.62
CA GLU A 80 -12.03 -4.52 -2.54
C GLU A 80 -13.05 -4.72 -1.41
N LEU A 81 -13.84 -3.70 -1.09
CA LEU A 81 -14.91 -3.82 -0.11
C LEU A 81 -16.00 -4.80 -0.56
N THR A 82 -16.34 -4.81 -1.86
CA THR A 82 -17.40 -5.66 -2.43
C THR A 82 -16.92 -7.06 -2.81
N ILE A 83 -15.77 -7.17 -3.47
CA ILE A 83 -15.24 -8.38 -4.10
C ILE A 83 -13.86 -8.71 -3.53
N TRP A 84 -13.82 -9.73 -2.68
CA TRP A 84 -12.61 -10.10 -1.95
C TRP A 84 -11.71 -11.04 -2.75
N LYS A 85 -11.04 -10.53 -3.79
CA LYS A 85 -10.03 -11.29 -4.56
C LYS A 85 -8.61 -10.82 -4.25
N LYS A 86 -7.66 -11.77 -4.20
CA LYS A 86 -6.22 -11.53 -4.01
C LYS A 86 -5.65 -10.50 -5.01
N ALA A 87 -6.12 -10.52 -6.26
CA ALA A 87 -5.70 -9.58 -7.28
C ALA A 87 -6.00 -8.11 -6.89
N TYR A 88 -7.15 -7.84 -6.28
CA TYR A 88 -7.53 -6.48 -5.88
C TYR A 88 -6.74 -5.99 -4.67
N GLU A 89 -6.38 -6.88 -3.75
CA GLU A 89 -5.48 -6.56 -2.62
C GLU A 89 -4.11 -6.09 -3.12
N ILE A 90 -3.54 -6.82 -4.07
CA ILE A 90 -2.26 -6.48 -4.69
C ILE A 90 -2.40 -5.20 -5.52
N ALA A 91 -3.48 -5.04 -6.27
CA ALA A 91 -3.73 -3.82 -7.06
C ALA A 91 -3.85 -2.57 -6.17
N ASN A 92 -4.57 -2.66 -5.05
CA ASN A 92 -4.69 -1.58 -4.07
C ASN A 92 -3.35 -1.21 -3.44
N TYR A 93 -2.42 -2.15 -3.34
CA TYR A 93 -1.07 -1.84 -2.91
C TYR A 93 -0.24 -1.18 -4.02
N VAL A 94 -0.22 -1.79 -5.21
CA VAL A 94 0.62 -1.35 -6.34
C VAL A 94 0.27 0.05 -6.80
N ILE A 95 -1.00 0.47 -6.72
CA ILE A 95 -1.41 1.81 -7.14
C ILE A 95 -0.64 2.93 -6.42
N PHE A 96 -0.22 2.73 -5.17
CA PHE A 96 0.54 3.72 -4.42
C PHE A 96 2.01 3.84 -4.85
N LEU A 97 2.53 2.87 -5.63
CA LEU A 97 3.86 2.96 -6.22
C LEU A 97 3.90 3.94 -7.40
N ILE A 98 2.78 4.16 -8.10
CA ILE A 98 2.74 5.00 -9.30
C ILE A 98 3.07 6.47 -8.97
N PRO A 99 2.44 7.11 -7.97
CA PRO A 99 2.73 8.50 -7.61
C PRO A 99 4.16 8.75 -7.15
N TYR A 100 4.88 7.72 -6.69
CA TYR A 100 6.26 7.83 -6.21
C TYR A 100 7.20 8.51 -7.23
N PHE A 101 7.01 8.23 -8.52
CA PHE A 101 7.83 8.81 -9.60
C PHE A 101 7.58 10.31 -9.83
N PHE A 102 6.48 10.84 -9.32
CA PHE A 102 6.03 12.23 -9.53
C PHE A 102 6.19 13.11 -8.27
N VAL A 103 6.56 12.52 -7.13
CA VAL A 103 6.80 13.25 -5.89
C VAL A 103 8.13 13.99 -5.96
N LEU A 104 8.11 15.27 -5.56
CA LEU A 104 9.29 16.10 -5.44
C LEU A 104 9.93 15.98 -4.05
N GLY A 105 11.27 16.04 -4.01
CA GLY A 105 12.06 16.04 -2.77
C GLY A 105 12.41 14.64 -2.25
N SER A 106 13.66 14.48 -1.83
CA SER A 106 14.20 13.22 -1.32
C SER A 106 13.47 12.72 -0.07
N ASN A 107 13.21 13.64 0.85
CA ASN A 107 12.61 13.33 2.15
C ASN A 107 11.16 12.86 1.97
N ASN A 108 10.41 13.50 1.07
CA ASN A 108 9.04 13.10 0.76
C ASN A 108 8.98 11.71 0.11
N LYS A 109 9.90 11.40 -0.81
CA LYS A 109 10.02 10.06 -1.40
C LYS A 109 10.34 9.00 -0.33
N MET A 110 11.24 9.29 0.60
CA MET A 110 11.57 8.38 1.71
C MET A 110 10.38 8.13 2.63
N ILE A 111 9.64 9.18 3.01
CA ILE A 111 8.45 9.07 3.85
C ILE A 111 7.38 8.25 3.11
N LEU A 112 7.13 8.55 1.84
CA LEU A 112 6.17 7.79 1.03
C LEU A 112 6.54 6.31 0.94
N ALA A 113 7.81 5.98 0.64
CA ALA A 113 8.28 4.60 0.60
C ALA A 113 8.07 3.87 1.94
N THR A 114 8.34 4.56 3.05
CA THR A 114 8.11 4.03 4.41
C THR A 114 6.62 3.78 4.69
N MET A 115 5.74 4.70 4.28
CA MET A 115 4.30 4.51 4.46
C MET A 115 3.75 3.37 3.59
N ILE A 116 4.24 3.24 2.35
CA ILE A 116 3.91 2.11 1.48
C ILE A 116 4.41 0.80 2.10
N PHE A 117 5.62 0.77 2.66
CA PHE A 117 6.13 -0.39 3.41
C PHE A 117 5.19 -0.77 4.56
N ILE A 118 4.80 0.19 5.41
CA ILE A 118 3.91 -0.07 6.56
C ILE A 118 2.54 -0.57 6.08
N TYR A 119 2.00 0.01 5.01
CA TYR A 119 0.75 -0.47 4.39
C TYR A 119 0.87 -1.88 3.79
N GLY A 120 2.07 -2.24 3.33
CA GLY A 120 2.39 -3.57 2.85
C GLY A 120 2.27 -4.65 3.91
N LEU A 121 2.57 -4.34 5.18
CA LEU A 121 2.52 -5.32 6.28
C LEU A 121 1.13 -5.97 6.44
N PRO A 122 0.04 -5.23 6.76
CA PRO A 122 -1.29 -5.84 6.88
C PRO A 122 -1.76 -6.45 5.56
N THR A 123 -1.38 -5.87 4.43
CA THR A 123 -1.77 -6.37 3.11
C THR A 123 -1.18 -7.75 2.86
N GLY A 124 0.13 -7.93 3.07
CA GLY A 124 0.81 -9.22 2.95
C GLY A 124 0.26 -10.26 3.92
N THR A 125 -0.01 -9.85 5.15
CA THR A 125 -0.59 -10.72 6.18
C THR A 125 -1.97 -11.26 5.78
N LEU A 126 -2.83 -10.40 5.23
CA LEU A 126 -4.18 -10.79 4.76
C LEU A 126 -4.16 -11.63 3.47
N ILE A 127 -3.12 -11.49 2.64
CA ILE A 127 -2.95 -12.28 1.41
C ILE A 127 -2.74 -13.77 1.71
N LYS A 128 -1.87 -14.11 2.69
CA LYS A 128 -1.53 -15.51 2.98
C LYS A 128 -2.73 -16.30 3.50
N ARG A 129 -3.45 -15.78 4.50
CA ARG A 129 -4.60 -16.49 5.10
C ARG A 129 -5.64 -16.94 4.06
N LYS A 130 -5.83 -16.17 2.99
CA LYS A 130 -6.80 -16.52 1.94
C LYS A 130 -6.36 -17.70 1.07
N LEU A 131 -5.08 -18.05 1.04
CA LEU A 131 -4.56 -19.25 0.34
C LEU A 131 -4.89 -20.55 1.08
N GLU A 132 -5.18 -20.48 2.38
CA GLU A 132 -5.51 -21.66 3.21
C GLU A 132 -7.02 -21.95 3.26
N ASN A 133 -7.87 -21.05 2.72
CA ASN A 133 -9.35 -21.18 2.72
C ASN A 133 -9.94 -21.43 1.31
N VAL A 134 -9.09 -21.72 0.31
CA VAL A 134 -9.45 -22.17 -1.04
C VAL A 134 -8.77 -23.51 -1.25
#